data_AF-A0A961Y4J9-F1
#
_entry.id   AF-A0A961Y4J9-F1
#
_cell.length_a   1.000
_cell.length_b   1.000
_cell.length_c   1.000
_cell.angle_alpha   90.00
_cell.angle_beta   90.00
_cell.angle_gamma   90.00
#
_symmetry.space_group_name_H-M   'P 1'
#
loop_
_entity.id
_entity.type
_entity.pdbx_description
1 polymer ?
#
loop_
_entity_poly.entity_id
_entity_poly.type
_entity_poly.pdbx_seq_one_letter_code
_entity_poly.pdbx_strand_id
1 'polypeptide(L)' 'MTNAATVTTDPALAMPDMKVSVRQVFGIDSDMDVPAFSEADEHVPEIDPDYLFNRETTLAILAGFAHNRRVMVQ' A
#
# COMPACT_ATOMS: atom_id res chain seq x y z
N MET A 1 39.01 5.94 -10.96
CA MET A 1 37.66 6.20 -11.50
C MET A 1 37.05 4.82 -11.63
N THR A 2 36.13 4.35 -10.79
CA THR A 2 34.84 4.95 -10.40
C THR A 2 34.36 4.20 -9.14
N ASN A 3 34.08 4.88 -8.02
CA ASN A 3 33.39 4.26 -6.90
C ASN A 3 31.88 4.35 -7.19
N ALA A 4 31.26 3.22 -7.49
CA ALA A 4 29.81 3.09 -7.47
C ALA A 4 29.37 3.11 -6.00
N ALA A 5 29.05 4.31 -5.49
CA ALA A 5 28.32 4.42 -4.24
C ALA A 5 26.91 3.85 -4.49
N THR A 6 26.66 2.66 -3.97
CA THR A 6 25.30 2.14 -3.79
C THR A 6 24.58 3.13 -2.88
N VAL A 7 23.73 3.97 -3.45
CA VAL A 7 22.79 4.79 -2.69
C VAL A 7 21.77 3.80 -2.12
N THR A 8 22.00 3.36 -0.89
CA THR A 8 21.01 2.60 -0.13
C THR A 8 19.88 3.57 0.19
N THR A 9 18.88 3.66 -0.68
CA THR A 9 17.64 4.34 -0.37
C THR A 9 17.04 3.61 0.82
N ASP A 10 16.97 4.28 1.97
CA ASP A 10 16.29 3.76 3.15
C ASP A 10 14.82 3.47 2.77
N PRO A 11 14.35 2.22 2.80
CA PRO A 11 12.97 1.90 2.45
C PRO A 11 11.96 2.64 3.33
N ALA A 12 12.33 3.06 4.54
CA ALA A 12 11.49 3.88 5.40
C ALA A 12 11.24 5.31 4.86
N LEU A 13 12.07 5.77 3.92
CA LEU A 13 11.95 7.07 3.27
C LEU A 13 11.36 6.98 1.85
N ALA A 14 11.08 5.77 1.36
CA ALA A 14 10.49 5.57 0.05
C ALA A 14 9.05 6.09 0.01
N MET A 15 8.71 6.81 -1.06
CA MET A 15 7.32 7.20 -1.34
C MET A 15 6.67 6.16 -2.26
N PRO A 16 5.35 5.90 -2.14
CA PRO A 16 4.62 5.07 -3.07
C PRO A 16 4.81 5.57 -4.52
N ASP A 17 5.14 4.66 -5.41
CA ASP A 17 5.50 4.94 -6.81
C ASP A 17 4.39 4.56 -7.80
N MET A 18 3.32 3.91 -7.33
CA MET A 18 2.17 3.58 -8.17
C MET A 18 0.82 3.79 -7.45
N LYS A 19 -0.24 3.58 -8.23
CA LYS A 19 -1.63 3.57 -7.77
C LYS A 19 -2.26 2.23 -8.11
N VAL A 20 -3.09 1.72 -7.22
CA VAL A 20 -3.82 0.46 -7.43
C VAL A 20 -5.31 0.63 -7.19
N SER A 21 -6.10 -0.07 -8.01
CA SER A 21 -7.56 -0.08 -7.89
C SER A 21 -7.99 -0.95 -6.71
N VAL A 22 -8.81 -0.37 -5.82
CA VAL A 22 -9.36 -1.10 -4.68
C VAL A 22 -10.23 -2.28 -5.13
N ARG A 23 -11.00 -2.10 -6.21
CA ARG A 23 -11.82 -3.16 -6.80
C ARG A 23 -10.99 -4.36 -7.25
N GLN A 24 -9.85 -4.11 -7.88
CA GLN A 24 -9.00 -5.18 -8.41
C GLN A 24 -8.22 -5.91 -7.32
N VAL A 25 -7.69 -5.18 -6.34
CA VAL A 25 -6.80 -5.75 -5.31
C VAL A 25 -7.57 -6.39 -4.16
N PHE A 26 -8.61 -5.71 -3.67
CA PHE A 26 -9.35 -6.14 -2.48
C PHE A 26 -10.71 -6.78 -2.82
N GLY A 27 -11.13 -6.79 -4.08
CA GLY A 27 -12.43 -7.30 -4.50
C GLY A 27 -13.62 -6.48 -3.99
N ILE A 28 -13.38 -5.27 -3.47
CA ILE A 28 -14.42 -4.38 -2.93
C ILE A 28 -14.89 -3.45 -4.04
N ASP A 29 -16.19 -3.43 -4.32
CA ASP A 29 -16.76 -2.54 -5.33
C ASP A 29 -16.60 -1.06 -4.91
N SER A 30 -15.60 -0.41 -5.50
CA SER A 30 -15.20 0.97 -5.26
C SER A 30 -14.38 1.47 -6.46
N ASP A 31 -14.61 2.71 -6.89
CA ASP A 31 -13.81 3.37 -7.93
C ASP A 31 -12.56 4.08 -7.37
N MET A 32 -12.18 3.80 -6.12
CA MET A 32 -11.03 4.42 -5.47
C MET A 32 -9.71 3.78 -5.94
N ASP A 33 -8.72 4.63 -6.21
CA ASP A 33 -7.33 4.24 -6.40
C ASP A 33 -6.48 4.71 -5.22
N VAL A 34 -5.62 3.83 -4.70
CA VAL A 34 -4.80 4.10 -3.51
C VAL A 34 -3.31 4.06 -3.85
N PRO A 35 -2.46 4.90 -3.21
CA PRO A 35 -1.00 4.79 -3.36
C PRO A 35 -0.51 3.42 -2.91
N ALA A 36 0.42 2.84 -3.65
CA ALA A 36 1.09 1.57 -3.34
C ALA A 36 2.54 1.58 -3.84
N PHE A 37 3.34 0.66 -3.30
CA PHE A 37 4.68 0.37 -3.78
C PHE A 37 4.62 -0.73 -4.84
N SER A 38 5.39 -0.59 -5.93
CA SER A 38 5.46 -1.57 -7.01
C SER A 38 6.28 -2.83 -6.65
N GLU A 39 7.24 -2.69 -5.72
CA GLU A 39 8.09 -3.76 -5.25
C GLU A 39 7.86 -4.03 -3.76
N ALA A 40 7.87 -5.31 -3.38
CA ALA A 40 7.84 -5.74 -1.98
C ALA A 40 9.27 -5.85 -1.42
N ASP A 41 9.42 -5.66 -0.11
CA ASP A 41 10.68 -5.89 0.61
C ASP A 41 10.56 -7.04 1.63
N GLU A 42 11.66 -7.36 2.32
CA GLU A 42 11.75 -8.48 3.26
C GLU A 42 10.79 -8.40 4.47
N HIS A 43 10.25 -7.22 4.77
CA HIS A 43 9.28 -6.99 5.85
C HIS A 43 7.83 -7.17 5.38
N VAL A 44 7.59 -7.26 4.07
CA VAL A 44 6.25 -7.49 3.52
C VAL A 44 5.94 -8.98 3.59
N PRO A 45 4.88 -9.39 4.32
CA PRO A 45 4.51 -10.80 4.42
C PRO A 45 3.95 -11.34 3.09
N GLU A 46 3.94 -12.67 2.96
CA GLU A 46 3.28 -13.35 1.85
C GLU A 46 1.76 -13.11 1.86
N ILE A 47 1.14 -13.12 0.67
CA ILE A 47 -0.31 -12.93 0.53
C ILE A 47 -1.05 -14.19 0.98
N ASP A 48 -1.99 -14.02 1.91
CA ASP A 48 -2.92 -15.07 2.32
C ASP A 48 -4.22 -14.99 1.48
N PRO A 49 -4.49 -15.98 0.61
CA PRO A 49 -5.70 -16.00 -0.21
C PRO A 49 -6.98 -16.23 0.60
N ASP A 50 -6.89 -16.76 1.82
CA ASP A 50 -8.04 -17.04 2.69
C ASP A 50 -8.37 -15.86 3.62
N TYR A 51 -7.60 -14.76 3.55
CA TYR A 51 -7.85 -13.58 4.36
C TYR A 51 -9.14 -12.86 3.94
N LEU A 52 -10.08 -12.73 4.87
CA LEU A 52 -11.37 -12.08 4.63
C LEU A 52 -11.35 -10.62 5.05
N PHE A 53 -11.36 -9.72 4.06
CA PHE A 53 -11.44 -8.29 4.30
C PHE A 53 -12.81 -7.85 4.82
N ASN A 54 -12.83 -7.08 5.91
CA ASN A 54 -14.01 -6.33 6.30
C ASN A 54 -14.12 -5.09 5.40
N ARG A 55 -15.19 -5.03 4.59
CA ARG A 55 -15.39 -3.97 3.60
C ARG A 55 -15.29 -2.56 4.18
N GLU A 56 -15.97 -2.28 5.29
CA GLU A 56 -16.06 -0.92 5.86
C GLU A 56 -14.71 -0.49 6.44
N THR A 57 -14.10 -1.35 7.23
CA THR A 57 -12.78 -1.10 7.84
C THR A 57 -11.70 -0.93 6.78
N THR A 58 -11.67 -1.81 5.77
CA THR A 58 -10.71 -1.72 4.67
C THR A 58 -10.86 -0.41 3.92
N LEU A 59 -12.09 -0.02 3.52
CA LEU A 59 -12.31 1.26 2.83
C LEU A 59 -11.92 2.47 3.68
N ALA A 60 -12.21 2.44 4.98
CA ALA A 60 -11.85 3.53 5.90
C ALA A 60 -10.33 3.73 5.95
N ILE A 61 -9.56 2.65 6.14
CA ILE A 61 -8.10 2.69 6.19
C ILE A 61 -7.52 3.19 4.85
N LEU A 62 -8.00 2.62 3.75
CA LEU A 62 -7.55 2.97 2.40
C LEU A 62 -7.84 4.43 2.03
N ALA A 63 -8.98 4.98 2.44
CA ALA A 63 -9.29 6.40 2.29
C ALA A 63 -8.33 7.29 3.10
N GLY A 64 -7.89 6.82 4.27
CA GLY A 64 -6.84 7.46 5.07
C GLY A 64 -5.54 7.62 4.30
N PHE A 65 -5.08 6.55 3.64
CA PHE A 65 -3.88 6.58 2.80
C PHE A 65 -4.07 7.46 1.55
N ALA A 66 -5.19 7.35 0.85
CA ALA A 66 -5.44 8.09 -0.39
C ALA A 66 -5.51 9.61 -0.17
N HIS A 67 -6.03 10.06 0.98
CA HIS A 67 -6.29 11.47 1.25
C HIS A 67 -5.40 12.07 2.34
N ASN A 68 -4.44 11.31 2.86
CA ASN A 68 -3.57 11.71 3.98
C ASN A 68 -4.39 12.19 5.19
N ARG A 69 -5.37 11.38 5.60
CA ARG A 69 -6.30 11.68 6.70
C ARG A 69 -6.16 10.65 7.81
N ARG A 70 -6.29 11.09 9.06
CA ARG A 70 -6.40 10.19 10.22
C ARG A 70 -7.77 9.49 10.16
N VAL A 71 -7.76 8.17 10.37
CA VAL A 71 -8.94 7.31 10.37
C VAL A 71 -9.12 6.76 11.79
N MET A 72 -10.37 6.73 12.26
CA MET A 72 -10.75 6.07 13.50
C MET A 72 -11.65 4.89 13.14
N VAL A 73 -11.25 3.69 13.58
CA VAL A 73 -12.02 2.45 13.47
C VAL A 73 -12.42 2.06 14.89
N GLN A 74 -13.65 1.59 15.09
CA GLN A 74 -14.21 1.26 16.41
C GLN A 74 -14.47 -0.24 16.55
#